data_AF-A0A7S0RDP6-F1
#
_entry.id   AF-A0A7S0RDP6-F1
#
_cell.length_a   1.000
_cell.length_b   1.000
_cell.length_c   1.000
_cell.angle_alpha   90.00
_cell.angle_beta   90.00
_cell.angle_gamma   90.00
#
_symmetry.space_group_name_H-M   'P 1'
#
loop_
_entity.id
_entity.type
_entity.pdbx_description
1 polymer ?
#
loop_
_entity_poly.entity_id
_entity_poly.type
_entity_poly.pdbx_seq_one_letter_code
_entity_poly.pdbx_strand_id
1 'polypeptide(L)'
;GQGARQVELRAFVESTPIMPVHSSARTLSTQQYSVGAWHGLLVGCGFKTSTVPASVWKRDLGLVKLDKEASREMALSLFPHKSDILSRKKDHGRAESMLIAAWGCGCALAPPATATA
;
A
#
# COMPACT_ATOMS: atom_id res chain seq x y z
N GLY A 1 -0.54 26.58 -29.03
CA GLY A 1 -0.50 26.49 -27.56
C GLY A 1 -0.75 25.06 -27.16
N GLN A 2 0.26 24.37 -26.64
CA GLN A 2 0.11 23.01 -26.16
C GLN A 2 -0.60 23.06 -24.80
N GLY A 3 -1.78 22.44 -24.71
CA GLY A 3 -2.54 22.33 -23.48
C GLY A 3 -1.70 21.63 -22.40
N ALA A 4 -1.68 22.19 -21.20
CA ALA A 4 -0.98 21.59 -20.07
C ALA A 4 -1.40 20.13 -19.91
N ARG A 5 -0.43 19.21 -19.93
CA ARG A 5 -0.67 17.79 -19.62
C ARG A 5 -1.29 17.72 -18.23
N GLN A 6 -2.57 17.37 -18.16
CA GLN A 6 -3.27 17.26 -16.89
C GLN A 6 -2.62 16.12 -16.08
N VAL A 7 -1.99 16.46 -14.96
CA VAL A 7 -1.41 15.48 -14.04
C VAL A 7 -2.55 14.96 -13.17
N GLU A 8 -2.88 13.68 -13.31
CA GLU A 8 -3.86 13.01 -12.44
C GLU A 8 -3.14 12.45 -11.21
N LEU A 9 -3.52 12.91 -10.01
CA LEU A 9 -3.04 12.35 -8.75
C LEU A 9 -3.95 11.19 -8.34
N ARG A 10 -3.36 10.00 -8.13
CA ARG A 10 -4.07 8.80 -7.70
C ARG A 10 -3.68 8.43 -6.28
N ALA A 11 -4.65 7.95 -5.50
CA ALA A 11 -4.42 7.44 -4.17
C ALA A 11 -5.09 6.07 -3.98
N PHE A 12 -4.41 5.19 -3.24
CA PHE A 12 -4.88 3.84 -2.96
C PHE A 12 -4.90 3.64 -1.45
N VAL A 13 -6.07 3.31 -0.92
CA VAL A 13 -6.30 3.14 0.53
C VAL A 13 -6.66 1.68 0.79
N GLU A 14 -5.95 1.02 1.71
CA GLU A 14 -6.28 -0.36 2.07
C GLU A 14 -7.69 -0.44 2.67
N SER A 15 -8.52 -1.34 2.13
CA SER A 15 -9.81 -1.69 2.71
C SER A 15 -9.67 -2.92 3.61
N THR A 16 -10.16 -2.83 4.85
CA THR A 16 -10.19 -3.96 5.77
C THR A 16 -11.54 -4.69 5.67
N PRO A 17 -11.55 -6.02 5.47
CA PRO A 17 -12.80 -6.78 5.52
C PRO A 17 -13.36 -6.78 6.95
N ILE A 18 -14.68 -6.65 7.07
CA ILE A 18 -15.38 -6.79 8.35
C ILE A 18 -15.36 -8.28 8.71
N MET A 19 -14.41 -8.69 9.55
CA MET A 19 -14.28 -10.09 9.99
C MET A 19 -14.91 -10.25 11.38
N PRO A 20 -16.07 -10.93 11.51
CA PRO A 20 -16.81 -11.01 12.77
C PRO A 20 -16.12 -11.83 13.87
N VAL A 21 -15.18 -12.71 13.50
CA VAL A 21 -14.71 -13.80 14.39
C VAL A 21 -13.48 -13.46 15.24
N HIS A 22 -12.70 -12.42 14.90
CA HIS A 22 -11.42 -12.13 15.58
C HIS A 22 -11.17 -10.65 15.93
N SER A 23 -12.11 -9.75 15.66
CA SER A 23 -11.93 -8.31 15.92
C SER A 23 -13.03 -7.78 16.85
N SER A 24 -12.63 -7.10 17.93
CA SER A 24 -13.59 -6.41 18.79
C SER A 24 -14.37 -5.35 18.00
N ALA A 25 -15.62 -5.07 18.39
CA ALA A 25 -16.42 -4.01 17.76
C ALA A 25 -15.68 -2.66 17.72
N ARG A 26 -14.88 -2.36 18.75
CA ARG A 26 -14.02 -1.18 18.83
C ARG A 26 -12.90 -1.20 17.78
N THR A 27 -12.27 -2.34 17.58
CA THR A 27 -11.21 -2.51 16.57
C THR A 27 -11.77 -2.32 15.16
N LEU A 28 -12.98 -2.85 14.89
CA LEU A 28 -13.66 -2.67 13.62
C LEU A 28 -14.05 -1.20 13.40
N SER A 29 -14.62 -0.53 14.41
CA SER A 29 -15.04 0.86 14.28
C SER A 29 -13.87 1.83 14.07
N THR A 30 -12.75 1.63 14.76
CA THR A 30 -11.55 2.49 14.56
C THR A 30 -10.90 2.28 13.20
N GLN A 31 -10.84 1.05 12.69
CA GLN A 31 -10.35 0.78 11.34
C GLN A 31 -11.25 1.41 10.28
N GLN A 32 -12.56 1.22 10.37
CA GLN A 32 -13.52 1.78 9.43
C GLN A 32 -13.51 3.31 9.43
N TYR A 33 -13.46 3.91 10.62
CA TYR A 33 -13.30 5.36 10.76
C TYR A 33 -12.02 5.85 10.07
N SER A 34 -10.89 5.17 10.28
CA SER A 34 -9.61 5.57 9.69
C SER A 34 -9.63 5.48 8.16
N VAL A 35 -10.18 4.41 7.59
CA VAL A 35 -10.34 4.26 6.13
C VAL A 35 -11.22 5.37 5.58
N GLY A 36 -12.36 5.65 6.22
CA GLY A 36 -13.28 6.72 5.82
C GLY A 36 -12.64 8.11 5.90
N ALA A 37 -11.91 8.40 6.98
CA ALA A 37 -11.22 9.68 7.18
C ALA A 37 -10.16 9.93 6.09
N TRP A 38 -9.33 8.92 5.79
CA TRP A 38 -8.33 9.04 4.72
C TRP A 38 -8.97 9.17 3.34
N HIS A 39 -10.00 8.37 3.06
CA HIS A 39 -10.71 8.46 1.78
C HIS A 39 -11.33 9.85 1.57
N GLY A 40 -12.02 10.38 2.58
CA GLY A 40 -12.62 11.72 2.53
C GLY A 40 -11.57 12.82 2.34
N LEU A 41 -10.46 12.75 3.07
CA LEU A 41 -9.36 13.70 2.93
C LEU A 41 -8.77 13.68 1.51
N LEU A 42 -8.44 12.50 0.98
CA LEU A 42 -7.80 12.36 -0.33
C LEU A 42 -8.73 12.84 -1.46
N VAL A 43 -10.01 12.46 -1.42
CA VAL A 43 -11.01 12.96 -2.37
C VAL A 43 -11.17 14.47 -2.26
N GLY A 44 -11.24 15.01 -1.03
CA GLY A 44 -11.32 16.45 -0.80
C GLY A 44 -10.10 17.23 -1.31
N CYS A 45 -8.92 16.61 -1.34
CA CYS A 45 -7.70 17.15 -1.93
C CYS A 45 -7.60 16.96 -3.45
N GLY A 46 -8.61 16.39 -4.12
CA GLY A 46 -8.64 16.20 -5.57
C GLY A 46 -7.93 14.94 -6.08
N PHE A 47 -7.60 13.99 -5.20
CA PHE A 47 -7.05 12.70 -5.63
C PHE A 47 -8.15 11.81 -6.19
N LYS A 48 -7.85 11.13 -7.30
CA LYS A 48 -8.61 9.96 -7.74
C LYS A 48 -8.29 8.80 -6.81
N THR A 49 -9.17 8.58 -5.85
CA THR A 49 -8.94 7.67 -4.72
C THR A 49 -9.67 6.35 -4.93
N SER A 50 -8.98 5.24 -4.70
CA SER A 50 -9.53 3.89 -4.75
C SER A 50 -9.29 3.17 -3.42
N THR A 51 -10.30 2.48 -2.90
CA THR A 51 -10.11 1.53 -1.81
C THR A 51 -9.74 0.16 -2.37
N VAL A 52 -8.76 -0.51 -1.78
CA VAL A 52 -8.18 -1.75 -2.32
C VAL A 52 -8.04 -2.79 -1.22
N PRO A 53 -8.53 -4.03 -1.40
CA PRO A 53 -8.34 -5.08 -0.40
C PRO A 53 -6.86 -5.47 -0.27
N ALA A 54 -6.40 -5.66 0.97
CA ALA A 54 -5.06 -6.16 1.25
C ALA A 54 -4.73 -7.44 0.48
N SER A 55 -5.71 -8.34 0.35
CA SER A 55 -5.58 -9.61 -0.35
C SER A 55 -5.30 -9.49 -1.85
N VAL A 56 -5.64 -8.35 -2.48
CA VAL A 56 -5.41 -8.12 -3.90
C VAL A 56 -3.98 -7.64 -4.11
N TRP A 57 -3.64 -6.47 -3.58
CA TRP A 57 -2.33 -5.86 -3.85
C TRP A 57 -1.18 -6.66 -3.22
N LYS A 58 -1.38 -7.26 -2.03
CA LYS A 58 -0.35 -8.13 -1.43
C LYS A 58 -0.17 -9.43 -2.21
N ARG A 59 -1.22 -9.99 -2.83
CA ARG A 59 -1.09 -11.19 -3.66
C ARG A 59 -0.26 -10.88 -4.90
N ASP A 60 -0.57 -9.78 -5.55
CA ASP A 60 0.12 -9.37 -6.78
C ASP A 60 1.60 -9.04 -6.52
N LEU A 61 1.94 -8.60 -5.31
CA LEU A 61 3.32 -8.40 -4.85
C LEU A 61 3.96 -9.63 -4.18
N GLY A 62 3.27 -10.77 -4.06
CA GLY A 62 3.82 -11.96 -3.41
C GLY A 62 4.02 -11.86 -1.89
N LEU A 63 3.30 -10.95 -1.22
CA LEU A 63 3.37 -10.66 0.21
C LEU A 63 2.31 -11.41 1.06
N VAL A 64 1.54 -12.31 0.45
CA VAL A 64 0.47 -13.03 1.16
C VAL A 64 1.06 -14.02 2.17
N LYS A 65 0.58 -13.95 3.42
CA LYS A 65 1.03 -14.79 4.56
C LYS A 65 2.50 -14.63 4.94
N LEU A 66 3.19 -13.61 4.43
CA LEU A 66 4.52 -13.25 4.91
C LEU A 66 4.45 -12.40 6.17
N ASP A 67 5.58 -12.30 6.87
CA ASP A 67 5.69 -11.42 8.01
C ASP A 67 5.67 -9.94 7.59
N LYS A 68 5.61 -9.05 8.58
CA LYS A 68 5.61 -7.60 8.33
C LYS A 68 6.98 -7.08 7.86
N GLU A 69 8.06 -7.84 8.08
CA GLU A 69 9.39 -7.47 7.61
C GLU A 69 9.50 -7.63 6.09
N ALA A 70 8.82 -8.61 5.49
CA ALA A 70 8.80 -8.81 4.05
C ALA A 70 8.35 -7.56 3.27
N SER A 71 7.34 -6.84 3.78
CA SER A 71 6.91 -5.55 3.20
C SER A 71 8.03 -4.50 3.27
N ARG A 72 8.78 -4.43 4.39
CA ARG A 72 9.89 -3.49 4.56
C ARG A 72 11.06 -3.82 3.64
N GLU A 73 11.42 -5.09 3.52
CA GLU A 73 12.48 -5.57 2.63
C GLU A 73 12.14 -5.29 1.17
N MET A 74 10.92 -5.62 0.74
CA MET A 74 10.46 -5.33 -0.62
C MET A 74 10.46 -3.83 -0.93
N ALA A 75 10.00 -3.00 0.02
CA ALA A 75 10.04 -1.55 -0.15
C ALA A 75 11.48 -1.02 -0.23
N LEU A 76 12.43 -1.59 0.51
CA LEU A 76 13.86 -1.25 0.39
C LEU A 76 14.43 -1.66 -0.97
N SER A 77 14.01 -2.80 -1.53
CA SER A 77 14.40 -3.23 -2.88
C SER A 77 13.87 -2.29 -3.96
N LEU A 78 12.61 -1.83 -3.85
CA LEU A 78 12.02 -0.88 -4.81
C LEU A 78 12.49 0.56 -4.62
N PHE A 79 12.79 0.95 -3.38
CA PHE A 79 13.12 2.32 -3.00
C PHE A 79 14.41 2.37 -2.16
N PRO A 80 15.58 1.99 -2.72
CA PRO A 80 16.82 1.92 -1.95
C PRO A 80 17.24 3.27 -1.36
N HIS A 81 16.84 4.37 -2.01
CA HIS A 81 17.06 5.74 -1.55
C HIS A 81 16.17 6.16 -0.35
N LYS A 82 15.30 5.27 0.15
CA LYS A 82 14.42 5.47 1.32
C LYS A 82 14.84 4.63 2.53
N SER A 83 16.07 4.11 2.52
CA SER A 83 16.61 3.27 3.60
C SER A 83 16.67 3.97 4.95
N ASP A 84 16.81 5.29 4.96
CA ASP A 84 16.76 6.14 6.13
C ASP A 84 15.40 6.08 6.86
N ILE A 85 14.29 6.19 6.11
CA ILE A 85 12.93 6.20 6.66
C ILE A 85 12.34 4.80 6.90
N LEU A 86 12.99 3.75 6.39
CA LEU A 86 12.65 2.33 6.53
C LEU A 86 13.67 1.54 7.39
N SER A 87 14.46 2.25 8.19
CA SER A 87 15.58 1.67 8.95
C SER A 87 15.16 0.74 10.09
N ARG A 88 13.93 0.87 10.61
CA ARG A 88 13.47 0.09 11.78
C ARG A 88 12.36 -0.89 11.40
N LYS A 89 12.29 -2.01 12.13
CA LYS A 89 11.19 -2.99 12.03
C LYS A 89 9.79 -2.38 12.16
N LYS A 90 9.65 -1.35 13.00
CA LYS A 90 8.38 -0.63 13.19
C LYS A 90 7.95 0.26 12.02
N ASP A 91 8.79 0.42 10.99
CA ASP A 91 8.50 1.23 9.81
C ASP A 91 7.73 0.44 8.71
N HIS A 92 7.26 -0.78 9.01
CA HIS A 92 6.44 -1.58 8.08
C HIS A 92 5.20 -0.85 7.55
N GLY A 93 4.53 0.00 8.35
CA GLY A 93 3.38 0.77 7.85
C GLY A 93 3.76 1.80 6.78
N ARG A 94 4.96 2.39 6.85
CA ARG A 94 5.50 3.25 5.79
C ARG A 94 5.79 2.44 4.53
N ALA A 95 6.42 1.28 4.72
CA ALA A 95 6.71 0.37 3.63
C ALA A 95 5.42 -0.06 2.89
N GLU A 96 4.38 -0.49 3.61
CA GLU A 96 3.09 -0.87 3.01
C GLU A 96 2.43 0.29 2.25
N SER A 97 2.52 1.52 2.78
CA SER A 97 2.02 2.72 2.10
C SER A 97 2.75 2.99 0.78
N MET A 98 4.07 2.77 0.75
CA MET A 98 4.86 2.91 -0.48
C MET A 98 4.55 1.79 -1.49
N LEU A 99 4.34 0.56 -1.00
CA LEU A 99 4.06 -0.60 -1.83
C LEU A 99 2.68 -0.57 -2.49
N ILE A 100 1.63 -0.17 -1.77
CA ILE A 100 0.29 -0.02 -2.37
C ILE A 100 0.27 1.08 -3.45
N ALA A 101 1.05 2.14 -3.26
CA ALA A 101 1.25 3.18 -4.28
C ALA A 101 2.03 2.65 -5.49
N ALA A 102 3.12 1.90 -5.27
CA ALA A 102 3.90 1.27 -6.34
C ALA A 102 3.06 0.29 -7.17
N TRP A 103 2.28 -0.56 -6.50
CA TRP A 103 1.34 -1.49 -7.13
C TRP A 103 0.31 -0.75 -7.98
N GLY A 104 -0.29 0.32 -7.46
CA GLY A 104 -1.28 1.12 -8.17
C GLY A 104 -0.73 1.90 -9.38
N CYS A 105 0.58 2.18 -9.39
CA CYS A 105 1.30 2.76 -10.52
C CYS A 105 1.73 1.72 -11.57
N GLY A 106 1.57 0.42 -11.31
CA GLY A 106 2.03 -0.65 -12.18
C GLY A 106 3.55 -0.89 -12.11
N CYS A 107 4.21 -0.47 -11.02
CA CYS A 107 5.61 -0.82 -10.80
C CYS A 107 5.71 -2.33 -10.53
N ALA A 108 6.17 -3.09 -11.52
CA ALA A 108 6.56 -4.47 -11.30
C ALA A 108 7.96 -4.51 -10.68
N LEU A 109 8.15 -5.34 -9.65
CA LEU A 109 9.50 -5.83 -9.35
C LEU A 109 10.00 -6.55 -10.59
N ALA A 110 11.26 -6.29 -10.98
CA ALA A 110 11.90 -7.15 -11.96
C ALA A 110 11.74 -8.60 -11.47
N PRO A 111 11.36 -9.56 -12.33
CA PRO A 111 11.25 -10.94 -11.90
C PRO A 111 12.56 -11.34 -11.22
N PRO A 112 12.52 -12.09 -10.10
CA PRO A 112 13.74 -12.55 -9.47
C PRO A 112 14.57 -13.23 -10.56
N ALA A 113 15.82 -12.80 -10.73
CA ALA A 113 16.74 -13.42 -11.67
C ALA A 113 16.64 -14.92 -11.44
N THR A 114 16.19 -15.63 -12.47
CA THR A 114 15.87 -17.06 -12.43
C THR A 114 16.93 -17.78 -11.62
N ALA A 115 16.53 -18.39 -10.51
CA ALA A 115 17.34 -19.41 -9.86
C ALA A 115 17.55 -20.49 -10.90
N THR A 116 18.74 -20.50 -11.50
CA THR A 116 19.22 -21.57 -12.36
C THR A 116 19.12 -22.88 -11.57
N ALA A 117 18.62 -23.90 -12.28
CA ALA A 117 18.29 -25.25 -11.83
C ALA A 117 19.27 -25.91 -10.84
#